data_AF-A0A257JTP9-F1
#
_entry.id   AF-A0A257JTP9-F1
#
_cell.length_a   1.000
_cell.length_b   1.000
_cell.length_c   1.000
_cell.angle_alpha   90.00
_cell.angle_beta   90.00
_cell.angle_gamma   90.00
#
_symmetry.space_group_name_H-M   'P 1'
#
loop_
_entity.id
_entity.type
_entity.pdbx_description
1 polymer ?
#
loop_
_entity_poly.entity_id
_entity_poly.type
_entity_poly.pdbx_seq_one_letter_code
_entity_poly.pdbx_strand_id
1 'polypeptide(L)' 'RMPTDDEYDEGLKSNFADMANIAGRAGGAVTAAMFLKRFSGKLRWAHLDIAATAWKSGAAKGATGRPVGLLTHWVLSQAS' A
#
# COMPACT_ATOMS: atom_id res chain seq x y z
N ARG A 1 4.39 -0.38 10.25
CA ARG A 1 3.92 0.74 9.40
C ARG A 1 5.14 1.25 8.65
N MET A 2 5.04 1.49 7.34
CA MET A 2 6.15 2.05 6.55
C MET A 2 6.21 3.58 6.71
N PRO A 3 7.40 4.20 6.58
CA PRO A 3 7.51 5.65 6.51
C PRO A 3 6.82 6.16 5.23
N THR A 4 6.20 7.34 5.32
CA THR A 4 5.52 8.01 4.20
C THR A 4 5.94 9.47 4.18
N ASP A 5 7.25 9.68 4.29
CA ASP A 5 7.87 10.99 4.42
C ASP A 5 7.93 11.67 3.04
N ASP A 6 8.03 13.00 3.03
CA ASP A 6 7.91 13.80 1.81
C ASP A 6 9.03 13.53 0.80
N GLU A 7 10.18 12.99 1.23
CA GLU A 7 11.29 12.60 0.34
C GLU A 7 10.90 11.54 -0.71
N TYR A 8 9.88 10.72 -0.43
CA TYR A 8 9.39 9.73 -1.40
C TYR A 8 8.50 10.35 -2.49
N ASP A 9 8.04 11.58 -2.29
CA ASP A 9 7.19 12.31 -3.23
C ASP A 9 8.01 12.90 -4.40
N GLU A 10 9.31 13.16 -4.17
CA GLU A 10 10.27 13.54 -5.22
C GLU A 10 10.38 12.48 -6.32
N GLY A 11 10.31 11.20 -5.94
CA GLY A 11 10.38 10.07 -6.87
C GLY A 11 9.20 9.97 -7.83
N LEU A 12 8.10 10.68 -7.57
CA LEU A 12 6.89 10.70 -8.39
C LEU A 12 6.75 11.98 -9.23
N LYS A 13 7.78 12.83 -9.31
CA LYS A 13 7.76 14.01 -10.16
C LYS A 13 7.71 13.63 -11.65
N SER A 14 6.93 14.38 -12.42
CA SER A 14 6.83 14.25 -13.88
C SER A 14 7.07 15.60 -14.53
N ASN A 15 7.73 15.60 -15.69
CA ASN A 15 7.98 16.81 -16.48
C ASN A 15 6.75 17.25 -17.29
N PHE A 16 5.70 16.40 -17.38
CA PHE A 16 4.57 16.60 -18.28
C PHE A 16 3.20 16.53 -17.59
N ALA A 17 3.14 15.93 -16.40
CA ALA A 17 1.91 15.67 -15.68
C ALA A 17 2.08 15.99 -14.19
N ASP A 18 0.98 16.04 -13.45
CA ASP A 18 0.99 16.34 -12.00
C ASP A 18 1.81 15.33 -11.19
N MET A 19 1.94 14.09 -11.69
CA MET A 19 2.82 13.06 -11.14
C MET A 19 3.08 11.94 -12.14
N ALA A 20 4.16 11.19 -11.91
CA ALA A 20 4.39 9.87 -12.51
C ALA A 20 3.66 8.78 -11.70
N ASN A 21 3.29 7.67 -12.36
CA ASN A 21 2.64 6.53 -11.72
C ASN A 21 3.62 5.52 -11.10
N ILE A 22 4.90 5.65 -11.41
CA ILE A 22 5.99 4.82 -10.90
C ILE A 22 7.17 5.70 -10.54
N ALA A 23 7.91 5.29 -9.51
CA ALA A 23 9.24 5.83 -9.21
C ALA A 23 10.32 4.85 -9.70
N GLY A 24 11.58 5.14 -9.36
CA GLY A 24 12.70 4.21 -9.56
C GLY A 24 12.55 2.89 -8.79
N ARG A 25 13.53 1.99 -8.95
CA ARG A 25 13.47 0.62 -8.39
C ARG A 25 13.48 0.57 -6.85
N ALA A 26 14.14 1.52 -6.20
CA ALA A 26 14.25 1.54 -4.74
C ALA A 26 12.95 2.04 -4.09
N GLY A 27 12.49 1.36 -3.04
CA GLY A 27 11.34 1.83 -2.27
C GLY A 27 9.97 1.72 -2.97
N GLY A 28 9.84 0.85 -3.99
CA GLY A 28 8.62 0.74 -4.82
C GLY A 28 7.30 0.60 -4.04
N ALA A 29 7.28 -0.14 -2.93
CA ALA A 29 6.08 -0.26 -2.09
C ALA A 29 5.71 1.06 -1.39
N VAL A 30 6.70 1.86 -0.98
CA VAL A 30 6.49 3.16 -0.34
C VAL A 30 6.02 4.19 -1.37
N THR A 31 6.66 4.25 -2.54
CA THR A 31 6.29 5.19 -3.60
C THR A 31 4.91 4.86 -4.19
N ALA A 32 4.55 3.58 -4.32
CA ALA A 32 3.17 3.19 -4.66
C ALA A 32 2.15 3.64 -3.60
N ALA A 33 2.48 3.49 -2.31
CA ALA A 33 1.61 3.98 -1.24
C ALA A 33 1.46 5.52 -1.27
N MET A 34 2.53 6.25 -1.57
CA MET A 34 2.51 7.71 -1.74
C MET A 34 1.66 8.15 -2.94
N PHE A 35 1.77 7.44 -4.07
CA PHE A 35 0.91 7.67 -5.22
C PHE A 35 -0.57 7.58 -4.84
N LEU A 36 -0.97 6.50 -4.14
CA LEU A 36 -2.37 6.31 -3.71
C LEU A 36 -2.82 7.36 -2.68
N LYS A 37 -1.93 7.77 -1.76
CA LYS A 37 -2.21 8.79 -0.74
C LYS A 37 -2.64 10.13 -1.34
N ARG A 38 -2.14 10.50 -2.52
CA ARG A 38 -2.54 11.74 -3.20
C ARG A 38 -4.04 11.79 -3.55
N PHE A 39 -4.70 10.62 -3.63
CA PHE A 39 -6.12 10.50 -3.92
C PHE A 39 -7.00 10.31 -2.67
N SER A 40 -6.42 10.17 -1.47
CA SER A 40 -7.21 9.98 -0.24
C SER A 40 -7.75 11.28 0.36
N GLY A 41 -7.29 12.44 -0.13
CA GLY A 41 -7.72 13.76 0.34
C GLY A 41 -7.58 13.91 1.86
N LYS A 42 -8.69 14.28 2.51
CA LYS A 42 -8.75 14.50 3.98
C LYS A 42 -9.21 13.27 4.77
N LEU A 43 -9.40 12.12 4.12
CA LEU A 43 -9.91 10.93 4.78
C LEU A 43 -8.86 10.31 5.71
N ARG A 44 -9.31 9.74 6.82
CA ARG A 44 -8.50 8.80 7.59
C ARG A 44 -8.31 7.54 6.75
N TRP A 45 -7.14 7.41 6.15
CA TRP A 45 -6.85 6.38 5.15
C TRP A 45 -5.65 5.52 5.53
N ALA A 46 -5.68 4.26 5.10
CA ALA A 46 -4.59 3.32 5.20
C ALA A 46 -4.52 2.46 3.93
N HIS A 47 -3.30 2.10 3.53
CA HIS A 47 -3.03 1.11 2.48
C HIS A 47 -2.39 -0.13 3.08
N LEU A 48 -2.87 -1.30 2.64
CA LEU A 48 -2.30 -2.60 2.99
C LEU A 48 -1.77 -3.25 1.70
N ASP A 49 -0.45 -3.25 1.53
CA ASP A 49 0.20 -4.05 0.49
C ASP A 49 0.27 -5.51 0.95
N ILE A 50 -0.43 -6.39 0.24
CA ILE A 50 -0.54 -7.82 0.57
C ILE A 50 0.12 -8.73 -0.47
N ALA A 51 0.85 -8.18 -1.45
CA ALA A 51 1.38 -8.97 -2.57
C ALA A 51 2.22 -10.18 -2.11
N ALA A 52 3.00 -10.01 -1.03
CA ALA A 52 3.81 -11.10 -0.46
C ALA A 52 3.06 -12.03 0.51
N THR A 53 1.84 -11.67 0.93
CA THR A 53 1.11 -12.40 1.98
C THR A 53 -0.17 -13.07 1.49
N ALA A 54 -0.70 -12.66 0.34
CA ALA A 54 -1.99 -13.10 -0.18
C ALA A 54 -1.97 -14.54 -0.74
N TRP A 55 -0.83 -15.03 -1.21
CA TRP A 55 -0.69 -16.40 -1.73
C TRP A 55 0.68 -17.00 -1.41
N LYS A 56 0.76 -18.33 -1.52
CA LYS A 56 2.02 -19.09 -1.52
C LYS A 56 2.36 -19.53 -2.95
N SER A 57 3.65 -19.64 -3.22
CA SER A 57 4.19 -20.22 -4.45
C SER A 57 4.75 -21.63 -4.19
N GLY A 58 5.23 -22.30 -5.24
CA GLY A 58 5.85 -23.63 -5.13
C GLY A 58 4.84 -24.75 -4.92
N ALA A 59 5.27 -25.86 -4.30
CA ALA A 59 4.44 -27.06 -4.11
C ALA A 59 3.16 -26.81 -3.31
N ALA A 60 3.16 -25.81 -2.41
CA ALA A 60 2.01 -25.40 -1.62
C ALA A 60 1.25 -24.21 -2.24
N LYS A 61 1.19 -24.12 -3.58
CA LYS A 61 0.53 -23.04 -4.30
C LYS A 61 -0.93 -22.90 -3.86
N GLY A 62 -1.31 -21.69 -3.45
CA GLY A 62 -2.68 -21.40 -3.03
C GLY A 62 -2.81 -20.04 -2.34
N ALA A 63 -4.05 -19.54 -2.28
CA ALA A 63 -4.36 -18.33 -1.52
C ALA A 63 -4.27 -18.59 0.00
N THR A 64 -3.85 -17.58 0.76
CA THR A 64 -3.69 -17.72 2.22
C THR A 64 -4.92 -17.28 3.02
N GLY A 65 -5.86 -16.57 2.38
CA GLY A 65 -6.97 -15.91 3.07
C GLY A 65 -6.57 -14.64 3.84
N ARG A 66 -5.31 -14.22 3.81
CA ARG A 66 -4.89 -12.93 4.38
C ARG A 66 -5.33 -11.79 3.46
N PRO A 67 -5.77 -10.63 4.00
CA PRO A 67 -5.75 -10.23 5.41
C PRO A 67 -7.11 -10.36 6.12
N VAL A 68 -7.97 -11.32 5.78
CA VAL A 68 -9.35 -11.42 6.34
C VAL A 68 -9.37 -11.32 7.86
N GLY A 69 -8.58 -12.14 8.57
CA GLY A 69 -8.56 -12.11 10.03
C GLY A 69 -8.16 -10.75 10.64
N LEU A 70 -7.24 -10.02 9.99
CA LEU A 70 -6.84 -8.67 10.43
C LEU A 70 -7.98 -7.67 10.27
N LEU A 71 -8.66 -7.69 9.12
CA LEU A 71 -9.77 -6.76 8.85
C LEU A 71 -10.99 -7.09 9.73
N THR A 72 -11.31 -8.37 9.92
CA THR A 72 -12.39 -8.80 10.82
C THR A 72 -12.12 -8.32 12.24
N HIS A 73 -10.91 -8.53 12.77
CA HIS A 73 -10.55 -8.06 14.10
C HIS A 73 -10.63 -6.54 14.21
N TRP A 74 -10.16 -5.81 13.19
CA TRP A 74 -10.23 -4.34 13.18
C TRP A 74 -11.68 -3.83 13.21
N VAL A 75 -12.58 -4.38 12.39
CA VAL A 75 -14.00 -4.00 12.40
C VAL A 75 -14.65 -4.30 13.75
N LEU A 76 -14.40 -5.49 14.32
CA LEU A 76 -14.93 -5.85 15.64
C LEU A 76 -14.44 -4.90 16.74
N SER A 77 -13.17 -4.48 16.69
CA SER A 77 -12.62 -3.54 17.66
C SER A 77 -13.11 -2.09 17.50
N GLN A 78 -13.87 -1.77 16.45
CA GLN A 78 -14.58 -0.49 16.31
C GLN A 78 -16.03 -0.57 16.82
N ALA A 79 -16.57 -1.76 17.02
CA ALA A 79 -17.97 -1.98 17.41
C ALA A 79 -18.16 -2.09 18.93
N SER A 80 -17.07 -2.29 19.67
CA SER A 80 -16.96 -2.25 21.13
C SER A 80 -16.67 -0.84 21.62
#